data_AF-A0A7S0JD48-F1
#
_entry.id   AF-A0A7S0JD48-F1
#
_cell.length_a   1.000
_cell.length_b   1.000
_cell.length_c   1.000
_cell.angle_alpha   90.00
_cell.angle_beta   90.00
_cell.angle_gamma   90.00
#
_symmetry.space_group_name_H-M   'P 1'
#
loop_
_entity.id
_entity.type
_entity.pdbx_description
1 polymer ?
#
loop_
_entity_poly.entity_id
_entity_poly.type
_entity_poly.pdbx_seq_one_letter_code
_entity_poly.pdbx_strand_id
1 'polypeptide(L)'
;RLQGMEDGAVTGQINRRRRPAVRAARRLHEDHSAQAPARGLDKRARRQVHVLLVMVAERGSPPEEGVCLYMIDLAGSERQKRSGVSGQGFSEMVANNAALSALGRVASSLVKKD
;
A
#
# COMPACT_ATOMS: atom_id res chain seq x y z
N ARG A 1 13.42 -26.45 41.54
CA ARG A 1 13.26 -24.97 41.58
C ARG A 1 14.44 -24.31 40.86
N LEU A 2 14.51 -24.38 39.53
CA LEU A 2 15.36 -23.57 38.64
C LEU A 2 14.81 -23.76 37.21
N GLN A 3 13.76 -23.03 36.85
CA GLN A 3 13.21 -23.01 35.49
C GLN A 3 12.60 -21.62 35.32
N GLY A 4 13.38 -20.69 34.79
CA GLY A 4 12.94 -19.29 34.68
C GLY A 4 14.01 -18.25 34.34
N MET A 5 15.18 -18.64 33.82
CA MET A 5 16.25 -17.67 33.53
C MET A 5 16.79 -17.66 32.10
N GLU A 6 16.22 -18.42 31.15
CA GLU A 6 16.76 -18.45 29.76
C GLU A 6 15.91 -17.73 28.70
N ASP A 7 14.61 -17.49 28.93
CA ASP A 7 13.73 -16.83 27.94
C ASP A 7 13.86 -15.29 27.88
N GLY A 8 14.51 -14.68 28.88
CA GLY A 8 14.72 -13.23 28.93
C GLY A 8 15.85 -12.72 28.05
N ALA A 9 16.84 -13.56 27.74
CA ALA A 9 18.06 -13.13 27.04
C ALA A 9 17.89 -13.07 25.51
N VAL A 10 17.14 -14.01 24.94
CA VAL A 10 16.93 -14.11 23.48
C VAL A 10 16.00 -12.99 22.98
N THR A 11 14.95 -12.68 23.74
CA THR A 11 14.01 -11.58 23.44
C THR A 11 14.69 -10.20 23.52
N GLY A 12 15.70 -10.05 24.38
CA GLY A 12 16.50 -8.82 24.51
C GLY A 12 17.45 -8.56 23.34
N GLN A 13 18.01 -9.61 22.72
CA GLN A 13 18.93 -9.48 21.58
C GLN A 13 18.20 -9.17 20.26
N ILE A 14 17.01 -9.73 20.04
CA ILE A 14 16.19 -9.47 18.84
C ILE A 14 15.71 -8.01 18.82
N ASN A 15 15.41 -7.43 19.99
CA ASN A 15 14.89 -6.07 20.11
C ASN A 15 15.97 -4.98 19.91
N ARG A 16 17.26 -5.32 20.09
CA ARG A 16 18.38 -4.37 19.87
C ARG A 16 18.78 -4.27 18.39
N ARG A 17 18.62 -5.32 17.60
CA ARG A 17 18.95 -5.34 16.16
C ARG A 17 17.87 -4.71 15.26
N ARG A 18 16.63 -4.53 15.75
CA ARG A 18 15.56 -3.82 15.02
C ARG A 18 15.65 -2.30 15.11
N ARG A 19 16.34 -1.75 16.12
CA ARG A 19 16.44 -0.29 16.31
C ARG A 19 17.17 0.43 15.17
N PRO A 20 18.27 -0.09 14.59
CA PRO A 20 18.93 0.55 13.45
C PRO A 20 18.08 0.49 12.19
N ALA A 21 17.45 -0.66 11.89
CA ALA A 21 16.63 -0.84 10.69
C ALA A 21 15.34 -0.01 10.73
N VAL A 22 14.66 0.06 11.88
CA VAL A 22 13.47 0.91 12.05
C VAL A 22 13.85 2.39 12.03
N ARG A 23 15.01 2.77 12.58
CA ARG A 23 15.52 4.15 12.46
C ARG A 23 15.96 4.49 11.05
N ALA A 24 16.53 3.54 10.30
CA ALA A 24 16.91 3.73 8.91
C ALA A 24 15.67 3.86 8.01
N ALA A 25 14.67 3.00 8.18
CA ALA A 25 13.39 3.12 7.49
C ALA A 25 12.66 4.43 7.83
N ARG A 26 12.72 4.85 9.10
CA ARG A 26 12.18 6.13 9.54
C ARG A 26 12.97 7.32 8.99
N ARG A 27 14.30 7.25 8.90
CA ARG A 27 15.14 8.29 8.27
C ARG A 27 14.92 8.36 6.76
N LEU A 28 14.77 7.23 6.07
CA LEU A 28 14.38 7.22 4.65
C LEU A 28 12.99 7.82 4.45
N HIS A 29 12.04 7.53 5.35
CA HIS A 29 10.72 8.16 5.32
C HIS A 29 10.78 9.67 5.64
N GLU A 30 11.60 10.07 6.62
CA GLU A 30 11.78 11.47 7.05
C GLU A 30 12.58 12.29 6.03
N ASP A 31 13.60 11.73 5.37
CA ASP A 31 14.40 12.38 4.33
C ASP A 31 13.57 12.58 3.05
N HIS A 32 12.70 11.61 2.71
CA HIS A 32 11.69 11.77 1.66
C HIS A 32 10.60 12.79 2.04
N SER A 33 10.34 12.98 3.34
CA SER A 33 9.36 13.96 3.84
C SER A 33 9.96 15.36 4.01
N ALA A 34 11.27 15.49 4.28
CA ALA A 34 11.96 16.75 4.52
C ALA A 34 12.23 17.56 3.24
N GLN A 35 12.14 16.94 2.06
CA GLN A 35 12.12 17.63 0.77
C GLN A 35 10.71 18.02 0.29
N ALA A 36 9.66 17.73 1.06
CA ALA A 36 8.32 18.17 0.71
C ALA A 36 8.10 19.61 1.22
N PRO A 37 8.04 20.62 0.34
CA PRO A 37 7.73 21.98 0.79
C PRO A 37 6.32 21.98 1.40
N ALA A 38 6.20 22.53 2.61
CA ALA A 38 4.92 22.76 3.27
C ALA A 38 4.03 23.68 2.39
N ARG A 39 3.15 23.09 1.59
CA ARG A 39 2.12 23.77 0.79
C ARG A 39 0.84 22.93 0.84
N GLY A 40 -0.27 23.59 1.15
CA GLY A 40 -1.51 23.00 1.65
C GLY A 40 -2.10 21.83 0.85
N LEU A 41 -2.80 20.95 1.57
CA LEU A 41 -3.68 19.88 1.09
C LEU A 41 -3.24 19.26 -0.24
N ASP A 42 -2.28 18.35 -0.10
CA ASP A 42 -1.68 17.43 -1.06
C ASP A 42 -2.45 17.27 -2.38
N LYS A 43 -2.10 18.11 -3.37
CA LYS A 43 -2.49 17.93 -4.78
C LYS A 43 -1.42 17.15 -5.56
N ARG A 44 -0.60 16.32 -4.91
CA ARG A 44 0.17 15.31 -5.64
C ARG A 44 -0.79 14.16 -5.92
N ALA A 45 -1.52 14.30 -7.02
CA ALA A 45 -2.41 13.24 -7.45
C ALA A 45 -1.57 11.96 -7.64
N ARG A 46 -1.87 10.95 -6.82
CA ARG A 46 -1.22 9.65 -6.90
C ARG A 46 -1.72 8.96 -8.15
N ARG A 47 -0.80 8.72 -9.07
CA ARG A 47 -1.03 8.06 -10.37
C ARG A 47 -0.62 6.58 -10.35
N GLN A 48 -0.50 6.00 -9.16
CA GLN A 48 -0.15 4.60 -9.00
C GLN A 48 -1.27 3.90 -8.26
N VAL A 49 -1.61 2.71 -8.74
CA VAL A 49 -2.51 1.77 -8.07
C VAL A 49 -1.63 0.80 -7.31
N HIS A 50 -1.88 0.61 -6.02
CA HIS A 50 -1.20 -0.40 -5.22
C HIS A 50 -2.16 -1.54 -4.88
N VAL A 51 -1.69 -2.77 -5.07
CA VAL A 51 -2.43 -3.98 -4.74
C VAL A 51 -1.61 -4.76 -3.72
N LEU A 52 -2.20 -4.95 -2.54
CA LEU A 52 -1.67 -5.81 -1.50
C LEU A 52 -2.60 -7.02 -1.35
N LEU A 53 -2.03 -8.20 -1.55
CA LEU A 53 -2.72 -9.47 -1.33
C LEU A 53 -2.28 -10.06 0.00
N VAL A 54 -3.22 -10.20 0.95
CA VAL A 54 -2.96 -10.87 2.23
C VAL A 54 -3.66 -12.21 2.21
N MET A 55 -2.88 -13.29 2.24
CA MET A 55 -3.42 -14.65 2.33
C MET A 55 -3.20 -15.18 3.74
N VAL A 56 -4.27 -15.63 4.38
CA VAL A 56 -4.26 -16.22 5.71
C VAL A 56 -4.74 -17.66 5.57
N ALA A 57 -3.89 -18.62 5.92
CA ALA A 57 -4.24 -20.03 5.93
C ALA A 57 -3.83 -20.64 7.28
N GLU A 58 -4.59 -21.63 7.74
CA GLU A 58 -4.20 -22.42 8.90
C GLU A 58 -2.99 -23.28 8.54
N ARG A 59 -2.07 -23.45 9.49
CA ARG A 59 -0.86 -24.22 9.22
C ARG A 59 -1.21 -25.69 9.02
N GLY A 60 -0.94 -26.21 7.83
CA GLY A 60 -1.21 -27.61 7.48
C GLY A 60 -2.57 -27.83 6.81
N SER A 61 -3.38 -26.79 6.63
CA SER A 61 -4.59 -26.88 5.81
C SER A 61 -4.22 -26.85 4.31
N PRO A 62 -5.08 -27.40 3.44
CA PRO A 62 -4.97 -27.22 2.00
C PRO A 62 -4.94 -25.71 1.64
N PRO A 63 -4.22 -25.31 0.58
CA PRO A 63 -4.10 -23.91 0.17
C PRO A 63 -5.45 -23.27 -0.24
N GLU A 64 -6.46 -24.08 -0.54
CA GLU A 64 -7.80 -23.65 -0.99
C GLU A 64 -8.71 -23.24 0.18
N GLU A 65 -8.35 -23.58 1.41
CA GLU A 65 -9.12 -23.27 2.63
C GLU A 65 -8.70 -21.93 3.27
N GLY A 66 -7.71 -21.24 2.68
CA GLY A 66 -7.25 -19.94 3.15
C GLY A 66 -8.20 -18.79 2.80
N VAL A 67 -8.15 -17.73 3.60
CA VAL A 67 -8.81 -16.45 3.32
C VAL A 67 -7.86 -15.55 2.55
N CYS A 68 -8.35 -14.97 1.46
CA CYS A 68 -7.61 -14.02 0.64
C CYS A 68 -8.23 -12.62 0.76
N LEU A 69 -7.49 -11.67 1.34
CA LEU A 69 -7.89 -10.28 1.46
C LEU A 69 -7.18 -9.44 0.39
N TYR A 70 -7.97 -8.83 -0.48
CA TYR A 70 -7.49 -7.89 -1.51
C TYR A 70 -7.57 -6.47 -0.95
N MET A 71 -6.44 -5.89 -0.60
CA MET A 71 -6.33 -4.49 -0.18
C MET A 71 -5.84 -3.66 -1.37
N ILE A 72 -6.72 -2.84 -1.93
CA ILE A 72 -6.45 -2.08 -3.14
C ILE A 72 -6.45 -0.58 -2.79
N ASP A 73 -5.31 0.09 -2.98
CA ASP A 73 -5.21 1.56 -2.95
C ASP A 73 -5.28 2.07 -4.39
N LEU A 74 -6.36 2.79 -4.71
CA LEU A 74 -6.63 3.27 -6.05
C LEU A 74 -6.05 4.66 -6.27
N ALA A 75 -5.46 4.86 -7.47
CA ALA A 75 -5.07 6.18 -7.95
C ALA A 75 -6.28 7.14 -8.01
N GLY A 76 -6.00 8.44 -7.97
CA GLY A 76 -7.04 9.45 -8.14
C GLY A 76 -7.56 9.51 -9.59
N SER A 77 -8.87 9.63 -9.78
CA SER A 77 -9.45 9.88 -11.12
C SER A 77 -9.27 11.35 -11.52
N GLU A 78 -8.07 11.70 -11.97
CA GLU A 78 -7.70 13.06 -12.34
C GLU A 78 -8.46 13.55 -13.59
N ARG A 79 -9.01 14.77 -13.54
CA ARG A 79 -9.60 15.38 -14.74
C ARG A 79 -8.51 15.98 -15.61
N GLN A 80 -8.37 15.46 -16.83
CA GLN A 80 -7.40 15.96 -17.84
C GLN A 80 -7.38 17.49 -18.00
N LYS A 81 -8.55 18.13 -18.08
CA LYS A 81 -8.65 19.60 -18.25
C LYS A 81 -8.10 20.40 -17.05
N ARG A 82 -7.99 19.77 -15.87
CA ARG A 82 -7.56 20.42 -14.62
C ARG A 82 -6.19 19.94 -14.13
N SER A 83 -5.66 18.88 -14.71
CA SER A 83 -4.43 18.24 -14.23
C SER A 83 -3.18 18.96 -14.73
N GLY A 84 -3.25 19.62 -15.89
CA GLY A 84 -2.11 20.34 -16.48
C GLY A 84 -0.93 19.43 -16.86
N VAL A 85 -1.10 18.10 -16.81
CA VAL A 85 -0.05 17.14 -17.16
C VAL A 85 0.07 17.00 -18.66
N SER A 86 1.32 16.88 -19.13
CA SER A 86 1.69 16.67 -20.53
C SER A 86 2.72 15.54 -20.63
N GLY A 87 3.02 15.11 -21.87
CA GLY A 87 4.03 14.08 -22.14
C GLY A 87 3.74 12.76 -21.45
N GLN A 88 4.74 12.20 -20.76
CA GLN A 88 4.63 10.90 -20.10
C GLN A 88 3.57 10.88 -18.97
N GLY A 89 3.47 11.95 -18.19
CA GLY A 89 2.48 12.06 -17.12
C GLY A 89 1.04 12.13 -17.64
N PHE A 90 0.85 12.61 -18.87
CA PHE A 90 -0.44 12.56 -19.54
C PHE A 90 -0.83 11.13 -19.92
N SER A 91 0.10 10.37 -20.48
CA SER A 91 -0.11 8.94 -20.82
C SER A 91 -0.48 8.13 -19.57
N GLU A 92 0.24 8.34 -18.47
CA GLU A 92 -0.03 7.69 -17.18
C GLU A 92 -1.42 8.04 -16.63
N MET A 93 -1.79 9.34 -16.65
CA MET A 93 -3.11 9.79 -16.22
C MET A 93 -4.24 9.14 -17.05
N VAL A 94 -4.08 9.08 -18.38
CA VAL A 94 -5.07 8.44 -19.27
C VAL A 94 -5.21 6.96 -18.93
N ALA A 95 -4.10 6.23 -18.77
CA ALA A 95 -4.10 4.81 -18.43
C ALA A 95 -4.81 4.53 -17.08
N ASN A 96 -4.53 5.33 -16.06
CA ASN A 96 -5.20 5.20 -14.76
C ASN A 96 -6.70 5.44 -14.84
N ASN A 97 -7.12 6.53 -15.47
CA ASN A 97 -8.53 6.83 -15.63
C ASN A 97 -9.26 5.73 -16.43
N ALA A 98 -8.60 5.13 -17.42
CA ALA A 98 -9.15 4.01 -18.17
C ALA A 98 -9.35 2.77 -17.27
N ALA A 99 -8.36 2.43 -16.43
CA ALA A 99 -8.46 1.34 -15.47
C ALA A 99 -9.59 1.55 -14.44
N LEU A 100 -9.68 2.74 -13.85
CA LEU A 100 -10.76 3.10 -12.92
C LEU A 100 -12.15 3.07 -13.59
N SER A 101 -12.23 3.51 -14.85
CA SER A 101 -13.48 3.44 -15.62
C SER A 101 -13.89 2.00 -15.91
N ALA A 102 -12.93 1.12 -16.21
CA ALA A 102 -13.20 -0.30 -16.41
C ALA A 102 -13.72 -0.95 -15.11
N LEU A 103 -13.09 -0.66 -13.96
CA LEU A 103 -13.55 -1.11 -12.65
C LEU A 103 -14.98 -0.63 -12.36
N GLY A 104 -15.27 0.65 -12.62
CA GLY A 104 -16.61 1.20 -12.46
C GLY A 104 -17.67 0.53 -13.33
N ARG A 105 -17.33 0.15 -14.58
CA ARG A 105 -18.23 -0.62 -15.46
C ARG A 105 -18.51 -2.01 -14.91
N VAL A 106 -17.49 -2.73 -14.45
CA VAL A 106 -17.65 -4.06 -13.84
C VAL A 106 -18.53 -3.98 -12.61
N ALA A 107 -18.21 -3.08 -11.67
CA ALA A 107 -19.01 -2.87 -10.46
C ALA A 107 -20.47 -2.51 -10.79
N SER A 108 -20.69 -1.59 -11.73
CA SER A 108 -22.04 -1.21 -12.17
C SER A 108 -22.79 -2.38 -12.79
N SER A 109 -22.11 -3.25 -13.55
CA SER A 109 -22.74 -4.42 -14.17
C SER A 109 -23.14 -5.48 -13.16
N LEU A 110 -22.38 -5.61 -12.06
CA LEU A 110 -22.70 -6.50 -10.95
C LEU A 110 -23.92 -6.03 -10.15
N VAL A 111 -24.07 -4.71 -9.98
CA VAL A 111 -25.23 -4.12 -9.26
C VAL A 111 -26.51 -4.17 -10.09
N LYS A 112 -26.41 -4.06 -11.42
CA LYS A 112 -27.59 -4.02 -12.32
C LYS A 112 -28.18 -5.39 -12.64
N LYS A 113 -27.61 -6.47 -12.10
CA LYS A 113 -28.04 -7.83 -12.39
C LYS A 113 -29.10 -8.26 -11.38
N ASP A 114 -30.28 -7.66 -11.52
CA ASP A 114 -31.56 -8.14 -11.00
C ASP A 114 -32.44 -8.59 -12.18
#